data_AF-A0A934ZSJ6-F1
#
_entry.id   AF-A0A934ZSJ6-F1
#
_cell.length_a   1.000
_cell.length_b   1.000
_cell.length_c   1.000
_cell.angle_alpha   90.00
_cell.angle_beta   90.00
_cell.angle_gamma   90.00
#
_symmetry.space_group_name_H-M   'P 1'
#
loop_
_entity.id
_entity.type
_entity.pdbx_description
1 polymer ?
#
loop_
_entity_poly.entity_id
_entity_poly.type
_entity_poly.pdbx_seq_one_letter_code
_entity_poly.pdbx_strand_id
1 'polypeptide(L)'
;MSARTMVALAEEYLAHRRGLGFALRSEGHYLLTFARFADADGHSGPITSELVVRWATQPGPRPRRFPARRLDAVRPFARYRAAFEPATEVPTRGLLGPARRRPVHHIYSPAEVATLIAGARALGPPKGLRPVTYATLFGLLASSGLRVSEALRLTRADADLAAGVLTIRATKFHKSRLVPLHPTTTAALRAYANRRDRAVSGPAAPTFFVSARGAALPYMTVRTVFGRLRTSLGWDALAPRPRIHDLRHTFACRRLERWYDAGVEVAPRVAALATYLGHAKVSDTYWYLTGTPELLALAARRFEAFGETAGGAR
;
A
#
# COMPACT_ATOMS: atom_id res chain seq x y z
N MET A 1 19.57 7.65 42.28
CA MET A 1 19.49 7.09 40.90
C MET A 1 19.02 8.21 39.98
N SER A 2 19.77 8.55 38.93
CA SER A 2 19.33 9.57 37.97
C SER A 2 18.03 9.12 37.30
N ALA A 3 17.05 10.02 37.20
CA ALA A 3 15.78 9.73 36.55
C ALA A 3 16.04 9.31 35.10
N ARG A 4 15.50 8.15 34.69
CA ARG A 4 15.65 7.67 33.32
C ARG A 4 14.89 8.60 32.37
N THR A 5 15.54 8.99 31.27
CA THR A 5 14.91 9.82 30.24
C THR A 5 13.79 9.07 29.52
N MET A 6 12.83 9.81 28.98
CA MET A 6 11.74 9.25 28.18
C MET A 6 12.29 8.54 26.93
N VAL A 7 13.40 9.03 26.34
CA VAL A 7 14.08 8.33 25.23
C VAL A 7 14.57 6.95 25.66
N ALA A 8 15.25 6.84 26.82
CA ALA A 8 15.74 5.56 27.30
C ALA A 8 14.59 4.57 27.56
N LEU A 9 13.47 5.05 28.11
CA LEU A 9 12.27 4.23 28.33
C LEU A 9 11.63 3.77 27.01
N ALA A 10 11.56 4.66 26.02
CA ALA A 10 11.03 4.35 24.69
C ALA A 10 11.90 3.34 23.93
N GLU A 11 13.22 3.47 24.01
CA GLU A 11 14.17 2.54 23.39
C GLU A 11 14.09 1.14 23.99
N GLU A 12 13.98 1.04 25.32
CA GLU A 12 13.76 -0.25 26.01
C GLU A 12 12.47 -0.91 25.55
N TYR A 13 11.35 -0.16 25.51
CA TYR A 13 10.08 -0.68 25.01
C TYR A 13 10.20 -1.16 23.56
N LEU A 14 10.87 -0.40 22.69
CA LEU A 14 11.07 -0.79 21.29
C LEU A 14 11.95 -2.04 21.17
N ALA A 15 13.00 -2.16 21.98
CA ALA A 15 13.85 -3.35 22.04
C ALA A 15 13.04 -4.58 22.47
N HIS A 16 12.26 -4.47 23.55
CA HIS A 16 11.38 -5.52 24.03
C HIS A 16 10.38 -5.97 22.95
N ARG A 17 9.65 -5.03 22.33
CA ARG A 17 8.68 -5.35 21.27
C ARG A 17 9.33 -5.95 20.03
N ARG A 18 10.54 -5.53 19.67
CA ARG A 18 11.28 -6.11 18.53
C ARG A 18 11.78 -7.51 18.85
N GLY A 19 12.17 -7.78 20.09
CA GLY A 19 12.47 -9.13 20.58
C GLY A 19 11.28 -10.08 20.43
N LEU A 20 10.05 -9.57 20.57
CA LEU A 20 8.80 -10.29 20.30
C LEU A 20 8.41 -10.36 18.80
N GLY A 21 9.30 -9.97 17.89
CA GLY A 21 9.07 -10.05 16.44
C GLY A 21 8.32 -8.88 15.80
N PHE A 22 7.97 -7.83 16.56
CA PHE A 22 7.32 -6.65 15.99
C PHE A 22 8.34 -5.69 15.36
N ALA A 23 8.23 -5.40 14.06
CA ALA A 23 9.17 -4.48 13.39
C ALA A 23 9.08 -3.02 13.88
N LEU A 24 7.86 -2.53 14.17
CA LEU A 24 7.56 -1.16 14.67
C LEU A 24 8.37 -0.02 14.01
N ARG A 25 8.56 -0.06 12.69
CA ARG A 25 9.42 0.92 11.99
C ARG A 25 8.83 2.33 12.04
N SER A 26 7.56 2.49 11.64
CA SER A 26 6.90 3.81 11.61
C SER A 26 6.44 4.25 13.00
N GLU A 27 5.85 3.33 13.75
CA GLU A 27 5.37 3.57 15.12
C GLU A 27 6.54 3.90 16.05
N GLY A 28 7.67 3.20 15.92
CA GLY A 28 8.89 3.49 16.68
C GLY A 28 9.50 4.84 16.33
N HIS A 29 9.45 5.28 15.07
CA HIS A 29 9.85 6.64 14.71
C HIS A 29 8.99 7.68 15.43
N TYR A 30 7.66 7.53 15.40
CA TYR A 30 6.77 8.45 16.11
C TYR A 30 7.04 8.45 17.62
N LEU A 31 7.19 7.27 18.21
CA LEU A 31 7.47 7.14 19.64
C LEU A 31 8.78 7.82 20.05
N LEU A 32 9.87 7.65 19.29
CA LEU A 32 11.14 8.31 19.60
C LEU A 32 11.05 9.83 19.41
N THR A 33 10.25 10.32 18.45
CA THR A 33 10.02 11.76 18.33
C THR A 33 9.15 12.33 19.44
N PHE A 34 8.28 11.53 20.07
CA PHE A 34 7.57 11.90 21.30
C PHE A 34 8.53 11.95 22.49
N ALA A 35 9.33 10.90 22.65
CA ALA A 35 10.27 10.78 23.76
C ALA A 35 11.27 11.94 23.79
N ARG A 36 11.86 12.31 22.64
CA ARG A 36 12.74 13.47 22.52
C ARG A 36 12.05 14.79 22.84
N PHE A 37 10.76 14.91 22.49
CA PHE A 37 9.98 16.09 22.85
C PHE A 37 9.76 16.18 24.35
N ALA A 38 9.39 15.08 25.00
CA ALA A 38 9.21 15.04 26.45
C ALA A 38 10.50 15.40 27.19
N ASP A 39 11.63 14.81 26.78
CA ASP A 39 12.94 15.12 27.36
C ASP A 39 13.35 16.59 27.14
N ALA A 40 13.08 17.14 25.95
CA ALA A 40 13.38 18.54 25.64
C ALA A 40 12.48 19.54 26.37
N ASP A 41 11.25 19.15 26.74
CA ASP A 41 10.32 19.94 27.56
C ASP A 41 10.67 19.86 29.05
N GLY A 42 11.74 19.14 29.41
CA GLY A 42 12.13 18.89 30.81
C GLY A 42 11.16 17.98 31.56
N HIS A 43 10.29 17.26 30.85
CA HIS A 43 9.29 16.40 31.46
C HIS A 43 9.97 15.25 32.21
N SER A 44 9.67 15.15 33.50
CA SER A 44 10.09 14.03 34.34
C SER A 44 8.87 13.43 35.03
N GLY A 45 8.74 12.11 34.96
CA GLY A 45 7.62 11.36 35.54
C GLY A 45 6.61 10.80 34.53
N PRO A 46 5.38 10.49 34.98
CA PRO A 46 4.43 9.71 34.21
C PRO A 46 4.01 10.36 32.90
N ILE A 47 3.65 9.55 31.91
CA ILE A 47 3.07 10.08 30.66
C ILE A 47 1.67 10.58 30.96
N THR A 48 1.38 11.83 30.63
CA THR A 48 0.02 12.41 30.72
C THR A 48 -0.61 12.54 29.34
N SER A 49 -1.95 12.57 29.30
CA SER A 49 -2.69 12.82 28.06
C SER A 49 -2.36 14.19 27.48
N GLU A 50 -2.18 15.18 28.35
CA GLU A 50 -1.78 16.54 27.99
C GLU A 50 -0.42 16.57 27.27
N LEU A 51 0.61 15.91 27.82
CA LEU A 51 1.93 15.83 27.22
C LEU A 51 1.88 15.22 25.80
N VAL A 52 1.13 14.12 25.65
CA VAL A 52 0.99 13.44 24.35
C VAL A 52 0.23 14.33 23.35
N VAL A 53 -0.81 15.04 23.79
CA VAL A 53 -1.58 15.96 22.94
C VAL A 53 -0.71 17.13 22.50
N ARG A 54 0.00 17.81 23.42
CA ARG A 54 0.93 18.91 23.12
C ARG A 54 1.94 18.50 22.05
N TRP A 55 2.58 17.35 22.23
CA TRP A 55 3.48 16.81 21.22
C TRP A 55 2.77 16.53 19.89
N ALA A 56 1.63 15.83 19.93
CA ALA A 56 0.93 15.37 18.73
C ALA A 56 0.44 16.52 17.84
N THR A 57 0.04 17.64 18.44
CA THR A 57 -0.47 18.84 17.76
C THR A 57 0.61 19.85 17.40
N GLN A 58 1.85 19.70 17.89
CA GLN A 58 2.95 20.62 17.62
C GLN A 58 3.17 20.83 16.10
N PRO A 59 3.27 22.09 15.63
CA PRO A 59 3.59 22.40 14.24
C PRO A 59 4.95 21.79 13.86
N GLY A 60 5.02 21.13 12.71
CA GLY A 60 6.27 20.63 12.15
C GLY A 60 6.55 21.27 10.80
N PRO A 61 7.79 21.20 10.30
CA PRO A 61 8.21 21.80 9.01
C PRO A 61 7.47 21.24 7.78
N ARG A 62 6.63 20.21 7.97
CA ARG A 62 5.63 19.79 7.00
C ARG A 62 4.31 19.62 7.73
N PRO A 63 3.16 20.06 7.19
CA PRO A 63 1.85 19.78 7.78
C PRO A 63 1.70 18.28 7.97
N ARG A 64 1.88 17.81 9.22
CA ARG A 64 1.76 16.40 9.56
C ARG A 64 0.27 16.10 9.55
N ARG A 65 -0.21 15.55 8.44
CA ARG A 65 -1.64 15.33 8.14
C ARG A 65 -2.44 14.52 9.19
N PHE A 66 -1.88 14.05 10.31
CA PHE A 66 -2.57 13.15 11.23
C PHE A 66 -2.10 13.24 12.71
N PRO A 67 -2.42 14.32 13.46
CA PRO A 67 -2.20 14.39 14.93
C PRO A 67 -2.73 13.16 15.67
N ALA A 68 -3.92 12.69 15.30
CA ALA A 68 -4.50 11.46 15.83
C ALA A 68 -3.61 10.21 15.63
N ARG A 69 -2.87 10.11 14.52
CA ARG A 69 -1.95 8.97 14.29
C ARG A 69 -0.70 9.06 15.17
N ARG A 70 -0.24 10.26 15.47
CA ARG A 70 0.88 10.48 16.40
C ARG A 70 0.47 10.02 17.80
N LEU A 71 -0.69 10.49 18.28
CA LEU A 71 -1.26 10.06 19.56
C LEU A 71 -1.43 8.53 19.61
N ASP A 72 -2.05 7.93 18.59
CA ASP A 72 -2.26 6.48 18.53
C ASP A 72 -0.96 5.66 18.56
N ALA A 73 0.16 6.21 18.08
CA ALA A 73 1.46 5.52 18.12
C ALA A 73 2.06 5.47 19.54
N VAL A 74 1.71 6.42 20.42
CA VAL A 74 2.21 6.48 21.80
C VAL A 74 1.36 5.62 22.75
N ARG A 75 0.07 5.43 22.47
CA ARG A 75 -0.86 4.68 23.34
C ARG A 75 -0.36 3.28 23.77
N PRO A 76 0.22 2.44 22.89
CA PRO A 76 0.76 1.15 23.31
C PRO A 76 1.94 1.26 24.28
N PHE A 77 2.78 2.29 24.11
CA PHE A 77 3.88 2.56 25.02
C PHE A 77 3.37 3.09 26.38
N ALA A 78 2.39 3.99 26.38
CA ALA A 78 1.75 4.46 27.62
C ALA A 78 1.11 3.31 28.40
N ARG A 79 0.43 2.37 27.71
CA ARG A 79 -0.11 1.15 28.34
C ARG A 79 0.98 0.27 28.95
N TYR A 80 2.11 0.12 28.26
CA TYR A 80 3.26 -0.62 28.79
C TYR A 80 3.84 0.06 30.04
N ARG A 81 3.97 1.39 30.02
CA ARG A 81 4.48 2.18 31.14
C ARG A 81 3.56 2.18 32.36
N ALA A 82 2.25 2.17 32.16
CA ALA A 82 1.26 2.10 33.25
C ALA A 82 1.43 0.86 34.15
N ALA A 83 2.04 -0.21 33.66
CA ALA A 83 2.36 -1.39 34.47
C ALA A 83 3.49 -1.15 35.49
N PHE A 84 4.35 -0.16 35.26
CA PHE A 84 5.51 0.16 36.12
C PHE A 84 5.37 1.50 36.83
N GLU A 85 4.48 2.36 36.35
CA GLU A 85 4.26 3.72 36.83
C GLU A 85 2.75 4.02 36.80
N PRO A 86 2.03 3.73 37.90
CA PRO A 86 0.55 3.72 37.92
C PRO A 86 -0.12 5.05 37.56
N ALA A 87 0.57 6.17 37.78
CA ALA A 87 0.09 7.51 37.41
C ALA A 87 0.20 7.80 35.89
N THR A 88 0.68 6.84 35.09
CA THR A 88 0.74 6.95 33.63
C THR A 88 -0.67 6.92 33.04
N GLU A 89 -1.04 7.97 32.35
CA GLU A 89 -2.28 8.04 31.59
C GLU A 89 -2.11 7.43 30.21
N VAL A 90 -3.14 6.70 29.76
CA VAL A 90 -3.25 6.24 28.38
C VAL A 90 -4.23 7.15 27.65
N PRO A 91 -3.76 7.99 26.71
CA PRO A 91 -4.63 8.94 26.01
C PRO A 91 -5.85 8.25 25.39
N THR A 92 -7.02 8.87 25.55
CA THR A 92 -8.29 8.36 25.01
C THR A 92 -8.19 8.22 23.49
N ARG A 93 -8.69 7.09 22.98
CA ARG A 93 -8.70 6.84 21.54
C ARG A 93 -9.64 7.83 20.86
N GLY A 94 -9.19 8.45 19.77
CA GLY A 94 -10.02 9.41 19.02
C GLY A 94 -10.05 10.83 19.57
N LEU A 95 -9.28 11.14 20.62
CA LEU A 95 -9.18 12.49 21.21
C LEU A 95 -8.83 13.59 20.19
N LEU A 96 -8.05 13.25 19.16
CA LEU A 96 -7.68 14.16 18.06
C LEU A 96 -8.39 13.82 16.74
N GLY A 97 -9.54 13.15 16.81
CA GLY A 97 -10.28 12.62 15.68
C GLY A 97 -9.74 11.29 15.14
N PRO A 98 -10.20 10.84 13.96
CA PRO A 98 -9.82 9.55 13.40
C PRO A 98 -8.35 9.54 12.95
N ALA A 99 -7.53 8.67 13.56
CA ALA A 99 -6.12 8.44 13.18
C ALA A 99 -5.94 7.92 11.75
N ARG A 100 -7.01 7.37 11.17
CA ARG A 100 -7.09 6.95 9.78
C ARG A 100 -8.37 7.51 9.19
N ARG A 101 -8.23 8.48 8.29
CA ARG A 101 -9.30 8.79 7.33
C ARG A 101 -9.23 7.79 6.19
N ARG A 102 -10.39 7.34 5.72
CA ARG A 102 -10.48 6.47 4.55
C ARG A 102 -9.88 7.22 3.36
N PRO A 103 -8.76 6.76 2.76
CA PRO A 103 -8.24 7.40 1.58
C PRO A 103 -9.25 7.23 0.44
N VAL A 104 -9.57 8.32 -0.24
CA VAL A 104 -10.29 8.26 -1.52
C VAL A 104 -9.27 7.82 -2.58
N HIS A 105 -9.64 6.82 -3.38
CA HIS A 105 -8.78 6.25 -4.41
C HIS A 105 -9.19 6.77 -5.77
N HIS A 106 -8.20 7.13 -6.59
CA HIS A 106 -8.46 7.34 -8.02
C HIS A 106 -8.77 5.99 -8.64
N ILE A 107 -9.87 5.87 -9.37
CA ILE A 107 -10.16 4.67 -10.14
C ILE A 107 -9.85 5.02 -11.58
N TYR A 108 -8.79 4.44 -12.11
CA TYR A 108 -8.38 4.75 -13.47
C TYR A 108 -9.46 4.28 -14.46
N SER A 109 -9.73 5.06 -15.49
CA SER A 109 -10.49 4.64 -16.67
C SER A 109 -9.62 3.82 -17.64
N PRO A 110 -10.21 3.04 -18.58
CA PRO A 110 -9.40 2.26 -19.54
C PRO A 110 -8.53 3.18 -20.40
N ALA A 111 -9.08 4.35 -20.77
CA ALA A 111 -8.38 5.40 -21.50
C ALA A 111 -7.21 5.97 -20.68
N GLU A 112 -7.40 6.25 -19.39
CA GLU A 112 -6.30 6.71 -18.54
C GLU A 112 -5.19 5.67 -18.43
N VAL A 113 -5.51 4.39 -18.25
CA VAL A 113 -4.48 3.33 -18.24
C VAL A 113 -3.73 3.29 -19.57
N ALA A 114 -4.43 3.39 -20.70
CA ALA A 114 -3.82 3.42 -22.02
C ALA A 114 -2.90 4.65 -22.18
N THR A 115 -3.34 5.83 -21.76
CA THR A 115 -2.59 7.08 -21.78
C THR A 115 -1.34 7.01 -20.89
N LEU A 116 -1.43 6.40 -19.70
CA LEU A 116 -0.27 6.18 -18.82
C LEU A 116 0.78 5.28 -19.51
N ILE A 117 0.33 4.19 -20.14
CA ILE A 117 1.20 3.25 -20.84
C ILE A 117 1.83 3.95 -22.07
N ALA A 118 1.07 4.74 -22.82
CA ALA A 118 1.56 5.52 -23.95
C ALA A 118 2.61 6.56 -23.51
N GLY A 119 2.34 7.31 -22.45
CA GLY A 119 3.31 8.25 -21.86
C GLY A 119 4.59 7.55 -21.39
N ALA A 120 4.47 6.35 -20.81
CA ALA A 120 5.62 5.54 -20.44
C ALA A 120 6.44 5.07 -21.66
N ARG A 121 5.79 4.74 -22.79
CA ARG A 121 6.45 4.41 -24.07
C ARG A 121 7.16 5.61 -24.72
N ALA A 122 6.75 6.83 -24.39
CA ALA A 122 7.36 8.07 -24.87
C ALA A 122 8.57 8.54 -24.04
N LEU A 123 8.94 7.81 -22.97
CA LEU A 123 10.10 8.17 -22.16
C LEU A 123 11.41 8.16 -23.01
N GLY A 124 12.36 9.01 -22.65
CA GLY A 124 13.69 9.00 -23.26
C GLY A 124 14.65 7.97 -22.64
N PRO A 125 15.68 7.52 -23.38
CA PRO A 125 15.88 7.75 -24.82
C PRO A 125 14.94 6.88 -25.68
N PRO A 126 14.52 7.36 -26.88
CA PRO A 126 13.76 6.55 -27.82
C PRO A 126 14.47 5.24 -28.16
N LYS A 127 13.71 4.18 -28.42
CA LYS A 127 14.21 2.81 -28.68
C LYS A 127 15.03 2.17 -27.54
N GLY A 128 15.30 2.88 -26.44
CA GLY A 128 15.95 2.32 -25.26
C GLY A 128 15.08 1.29 -24.51
N LEU A 129 15.66 0.65 -23.50
CA LEU A 129 14.94 -0.30 -22.65
C LEU A 129 13.97 0.40 -21.70
N ARG A 130 14.31 1.61 -21.23
CA ARG A 130 13.55 2.38 -20.23
C ARG A 130 12.05 2.53 -20.60
N PRO A 131 11.67 2.95 -21.80
CA PRO A 131 10.25 3.10 -22.16
C PRO A 131 9.47 1.80 -22.07
N VAL A 132 10.05 0.72 -22.59
CA VAL A 132 9.40 -0.60 -22.59
C VAL A 132 9.32 -1.16 -21.17
N THR A 133 10.36 -0.97 -20.34
CA THR A 133 10.33 -1.34 -18.92
C THR A 133 9.15 -0.68 -18.21
N TYR A 134 9.00 0.64 -18.29
CA TYR A 134 7.95 1.36 -17.56
C TYR A 134 6.55 1.08 -18.12
N ALA A 135 6.40 1.00 -19.44
CA ALA A 135 5.13 0.64 -20.07
C ALA A 135 4.65 -0.75 -19.66
N THR A 136 5.57 -1.73 -19.65
CA THR A 136 5.27 -3.11 -19.24
C THR A 136 4.99 -3.19 -17.75
N LEU A 137 5.76 -2.49 -16.92
CA LEU A 137 5.55 -2.44 -15.47
C LEU A 137 4.17 -1.88 -15.13
N PHE A 138 3.78 -0.72 -15.68
CA PHE A 138 2.47 -0.12 -15.39
C PHE A 138 1.33 -0.96 -15.96
N GLY A 139 1.49 -1.53 -17.16
CA GLY A 139 0.51 -2.47 -17.73
C GLY A 139 0.33 -3.73 -16.88
N LEU A 140 1.43 -4.28 -16.33
CA LEU A 140 1.35 -5.39 -15.38
C LEU A 140 0.58 -4.98 -14.13
N LEU A 141 0.91 -3.86 -13.49
CA LEU A 141 0.20 -3.41 -12.27
C LEU A 141 -1.29 -3.20 -12.52
N ALA A 142 -1.65 -2.60 -13.65
CA ALA A 142 -3.04 -2.37 -14.04
C ALA A 142 -3.81 -3.66 -14.32
N SER A 143 -3.16 -4.65 -14.95
CA SER A 143 -3.82 -5.91 -15.36
C SER A 143 -3.80 -7.01 -14.31
N SER A 144 -2.95 -6.91 -13.28
CA SER A 144 -2.77 -7.98 -12.28
C SER A 144 -3.01 -7.52 -10.84
N GLY A 145 -3.17 -6.22 -10.58
CA GLY A 145 -3.39 -5.71 -9.22
C GLY A 145 -2.23 -5.93 -8.26
N LEU A 146 -1.02 -6.26 -8.75
CA LEU A 146 0.16 -6.40 -7.91
C LEU A 146 0.48 -5.10 -7.17
N ARG A 147 1.09 -5.20 -5.99
CA ARG A 147 1.77 -4.05 -5.41
C ARG A 147 3.01 -3.77 -6.25
N VAL A 148 3.34 -2.50 -6.45
CA VAL A 148 4.56 -2.11 -7.16
C VAL A 148 5.81 -2.75 -6.54
N SER A 149 5.91 -2.85 -5.21
CA SER A 149 7.02 -3.55 -4.54
C SER A 149 7.07 -5.05 -4.81
N GLU A 150 5.94 -5.69 -5.12
CA GLU A 150 5.90 -7.10 -5.53
C GLU A 150 6.46 -7.22 -6.95
N ALA A 151 5.99 -6.39 -7.88
CA ALA A 151 6.50 -6.37 -9.26
C ALA A 151 8.00 -6.05 -9.35
N LEU A 152 8.50 -5.12 -8.53
CA LEU A 152 9.92 -4.74 -8.52
C LEU A 152 10.84 -5.80 -7.90
N ARG A 153 10.31 -6.74 -7.11
CA ARG A 153 11.09 -7.83 -6.49
C ARG A 153 10.97 -9.15 -7.25
N LEU A 154 10.06 -9.23 -8.21
CA LEU A 154 9.88 -10.40 -9.06
C LEU A 154 11.23 -10.74 -9.71
N THR A 155 11.69 -11.97 -9.57
CA THR A 155 12.89 -12.45 -10.27
C THR A 155 12.51 -13.06 -11.61
N ARG A 156 13.51 -13.35 -12.46
CA ARG A 156 13.27 -14.06 -13.73
C ARG A 156 12.64 -15.43 -13.51
N ALA A 157 13.10 -16.17 -12.50
CA ALA A 157 12.60 -17.50 -12.15
C ALA A 157 11.18 -17.48 -11.57
N ASP A 158 10.71 -16.32 -11.09
CA ASP A 158 9.36 -16.18 -10.58
C ASP A 158 8.31 -15.97 -11.69
N ALA A 159 8.75 -15.78 -12.94
CA ALA A 159 7.87 -15.51 -14.08
C ALA A 159 7.81 -16.72 -15.02
N ASP A 160 6.91 -17.66 -14.74
CA ASP A 160 6.59 -18.74 -15.67
C ASP A 160 5.68 -18.19 -16.78
N LEU A 161 6.31 -17.64 -17.81
CA LEU A 161 5.60 -17.04 -18.95
C LEU A 161 5.06 -18.10 -19.92
N ALA A 162 5.43 -19.38 -19.78
CA ALA A 162 4.85 -20.46 -20.57
C ALA A 162 3.48 -20.83 -19.98
N ALA A 163 3.42 -21.05 -18.66
CA ALA A 163 2.17 -21.29 -17.94
C ALA A 163 1.33 -20.01 -17.74
N GLY A 164 1.93 -18.83 -17.91
CA GLY A 164 1.26 -17.55 -17.69
C GLY A 164 1.00 -17.25 -16.21
N VAL A 165 1.94 -17.61 -15.34
CA VAL A 165 1.82 -17.50 -13.88
C VAL A 165 3.03 -16.78 -13.29
N LEU A 166 2.78 -15.87 -12.34
CA LEU A 166 3.83 -15.28 -11.52
C LEU A 166 3.82 -15.86 -10.11
N THR A 167 5.00 -16.17 -9.58
CA THR A 167 5.22 -16.57 -8.20
C THR A 167 5.60 -15.35 -7.36
N ILE A 168 4.67 -14.84 -6.57
CA ILE A 168 4.93 -13.68 -5.71
C ILE A 168 5.43 -14.17 -4.35
N ARG A 169 6.75 -14.13 -4.15
CA ARG A 169 7.41 -14.54 -2.90
C ARG A 169 7.31 -13.49 -1.79
N ALA A 170 7.32 -13.96 -0.54
CA ALA A 170 7.55 -13.15 0.66
C ALA A 170 6.76 -11.82 0.67
N THR A 171 5.44 -11.95 0.56
CA THR A 171 4.54 -10.80 0.76
C THR A 171 4.43 -10.46 2.24
N LYS A 172 3.65 -9.43 2.61
CA LYS A 172 3.41 -9.12 4.03
C LYS A 172 2.98 -10.43 4.72
N PHE A 173 3.64 -10.82 5.82
CA PHE A 173 3.45 -12.09 6.55
C PHE A 173 4.07 -13.35 5.92
N HIS A 174 5.10 -13.23 5.06
CA HIS A 174 5.86 -14.36 4.49
C HIS A 174 5.06 -15.37 3.66
N LYS A 175 3.81 -15.04 3.29
CA LYS A 175 3.01 -15.88 2.40
C LYS A 175 3.42 -15.65 0.95
N SER A 176 3.65 -16.74 0.23
CA SER A 176 3.82 -16.76 -1.22
C SER A 176 2.48 -17.05 -1.89
N ARG A 177 2.29 -16.56 -3.12
CA ARG A 177 1.09 -16.86 -3.90
C ARG A 177 1.39 -16.93 -5.40
N LEU A 178 0.56 -17.68 -6.10
CA LEU A 178 0.54 -17.70 -7.57
C LEU A 178 -0.43 -16.65 -8.09
N VAL A 179 -0.04 -15.95 -9.14
CA VAL A 179 -0.82 -14.92 -9.81
C VAL A 179 -0.93 -15.30 -11.29
N PRO A 180 -2.05 -15.93 -11.70
CA PRO A 180 -2.29 -16.22 -13.11
C PRO A 180 -2.52 -14.92 -13.89
N LEU A 181 -2.02 -14.88 -15.11
CA LEU A 181 -2.06 -13.72 -16.00
C LEU A 181 -2.92 -13.98 -17.21
N HIS A 182 -3.55 -12.93 -17.71
CA HIS A 182 -4.22 -12.97 -19.00
C HIS A 182 -3.20 -13.18 -20.13
N PRO A 183 -3.52 -13.92 -21.22
CA PRO A 183 -2.59 -14.19 -22.32
C PRO A 183 -1.95 -12.93 -22.91
N THR A 184 -2.70 -11.82 -23.00
CA THR A 184 -2.17 -10.53 -23.49
C THR A 184 -1.12 -9.93 -22.56
N THR A 185 -1.27 -10.06 -21.24
CA THR A 185 -0.25 -9.64 -20.26
C THR A 185 0.98 -10.53 -20.37
N THR A 186 0.80 -11.84 -20.49
CA THR A 186 1.91 -12.81 -20.67
C THR A 186 2.69 -12.50 -21.95
N ALA A 187 2.01 -12.23 -23.07
CA ALA A 187 2.65 -11.85 -24.32
C ALA A 187 3.47 -10.55 -24.19
N ALA A 188 2.93 -9.53 -23.51
CA ALA A 188 3.66 -8.29 -23.24
C ALA A 188 4.91 -8.51 -22.36
N LEU A 189 4.82 -9.37 -21.34
CA LEU A 189 5.95 -9.72 -20.50
C LEU A 189 7.03 -10.49 -21.27
N ARG A 190 6.66 -11.41 -22.17
CA ARG A 190 7.62 -12.12 -23.05
C ARG A 190 8.32 -11.15 -23.99
N ALA A 191 7.57 -10.25 -24.62
CA ALA A 191 8.14 -9.22 -25.50
C ALA A 191 9.14 -8.32 -24.75
N TYR A 192 8.81 -7.93 -23.52
CA TYR A 192 9.73 -7.20 -22.66
C TYR A 192 10.98 -8.02 -22.30
N ALA A 193 10.81 -9.28 -21.89
CA ALA A 193 11.93 -10.15 -21.53
C ALA A 193 12.91 -10.32 -22.70
N ASN A 194 12.40 -10.60 -23.90
CA ASN A 194 13.21 -10.70 -25.12
C ASN A 194 13.98 -9.41 -25.42
N ARG A 195 13.33 -8.25 -25.28
CA ARG A 195 13.99 -6.96 -25.50
C ARG A 195 15.03 -6.63 -24.43
N ARG A 196 14.74 -6.96 -23.17
CA ARG A 196 15.67 -6.82 -22.04
C ARG A 196 16.92 -7.64 -22.29
N ASP A 197 16.76 -8.92 -22.64
CA ASP A 197 17.87 -9.86 -22.76
C ASP A 197 18.75 -9.55 -23.97
N ARG A 198 18.22 -8.90 -25.02
CA ARG A 198 19.01 -8.35 -26.12
C ARG A 198 19.73 -7.03 -25.79
N ALA A 199 19.16 -6.21 -24.90
CA ALA A 199 19.64 -4.87 -24.62
C ALA A 199 20.66 -4.79 -23.48
N VAL A 200 20.65 -5.76 -22.56
CA VAL A 200 21.54 -5.78 -21.40
C VAL A 200 22.67 -6.79 -21.65
N SER A 201 23.83 -6.28 -22.05
CA SER A 201 25.06 -7.09 -22.17
C SER A 201 25.78 -7.14 -20.81
N GLY A 202 25.95 -8.33 -20.24
CA GLY A 202 26.65 -8.55 -18.96
C GLY A 202 25.75 -9.00 -17.79
N PRO A 203 26.28 -9.09 -16.55
CA PRO A 203 25.53 -9.57 -15.40
C PRO A 203 24.40 -8.60 -15.05
N ALA A 204 23.18 -9.00 -15.40
CA ALA A 204 21.97 -8.28 -15.05
C ALA A 204 21.54 -8.60 -13.62
N ALA A 205 20.83 -7.67 -12.97
CA ALA A 205 20.15 -7.98 -11.72
C ALA A 205 19.20 -9.19 -11.92
N PRO A 206 19.02 -10.04 -10.89
CA PRO A 206 18.14 -11.21 -10.99
C PRO A 206 16.66 -10.83 -11.12
N THR A 207 16.33 -9.56 -10.90
CA THR A 207 14.99 -9.00 -11.01
C THR A 207 14.49 -9.03 -12.45
N PHE A 208 13.20 -9.32 -12.63
CA PHE A 208 12.55 -9.38 -13.93
C PHE A 208 12.58 -8.01 -14.62
N PHE A 209 12.22 -6.95 -13.89
CA PHE A 209 12.29 -5.57 -14.37
C PHE A 209 13.62 -4.91 -14.02
N VAL A 210 14.30 -4.36 -15.03
CA VAL A 210 15.60 -3.72 -14.88
C VAL A 210 15.64 -2.34 -15.54
N SER A 211 16.57 -1.52 -15.07
CA SER A 211 16.95 -0.25 -15.68
C SER A 211 17.65 -0.47 -17.03
N ALA A 212 17.89 0.62 -17.76
CA ALA A 212 18.63 0.57 -19.02
C ALA A 212 20.07 0.02 -18.87
N ARG A 213 20.63 0.02 -17.65
CA ARG A 213 21.96 -0.53 -17.34
C ARG A 213 21.90 -1.96 -16.76
N GLY A 214 20.74 -2.63 -16.81
CA GLY A 214 20.58 -3.97 -16.24
C GLY A 214 20.43 -4.03 -14.70
N ALA A 215 20.55 -2.90 -13.99
CA ALA A 215 20.36 -2.86 -12.54
C ALA A 215 18.88 -2.94 -12.13
N ALA A 216 18.60 -3.45 -10.92
CA ALA A 216 17.27 -3.48 -10.33
C ALA A 216 16.67 -2.06 -10.24
N LEU A 217 15.36 -1.94 -10.38
CA LEU A 217 14.66 -0.66 -10.33
C LEU A 217 14.38 -0.24 -8.88
N PRO A 218 14.95 0.88 -8.38
CA PRO A 218 14.60 1.37 -7.06
C PRO A 218 13.16 1.89 -7.03
N TYR A 219 12.42 1.56 -5.97
CA TYR A 219 11.04 2.03 -5.80
C TYR A 219 10.90 3.56 -5.91
N MET A 220 11.87 4.31 -5.36
CA MET A 220 11.85 5.77 -5.42
C MET A 220 12.00 6.29 -6.85
N THR A 221 12.82 5.64 -7.68
CA THR A 221 12.95 5.99 -9.09
C THR A 221 11.64 5.78 -9.83
N VAL A 222 10.97 4.64 -9.60
CA VAL A 222 9.66 4.35 -10.22
C VAL A 222 8.62 5.38 -9.79
N ARG A 223 8.61 5.76 -8.50
CA ARG A 223 7.73 6.80 -7.96
C ARG A 223 7.98 8.16 -8.61
N THR A 224 9.25 8.53 -8.82
CA THR A 224 9.62 9.78 -9.49
C THR A 224 9.20 9.77 -10.96
N VAL A 225 9.42 8.67 -11.68
CA VAL A 225 9.02 8.55 -13.09
C VAL A 225 7.51 8.64 -13.23
N PHE A 226 6.75 7.92 -12.40
CA PHE A 226 5.29 8.06 -12.38
C PHE A 226 4.85 9.49 -12.05
N GLY A 227 5.49 10.14 -11.07
CA GLY A 227 5.21 11.53 -10.72
C GLY A 227 5.36 12.47 -11.91
N ARG A 228 6.46 12.33 -12.68
CA ARG A 228 6.69 13.11 -13.91
C ARG A 228 5.65 12.83 -14.99
N LEU A 229 5.31 11.55 -15.22
CA LEU A 229 4.26 11.17 -16.17
C LEU A 229 2.91 11.76 -15.77
N ARG A 230 2.54 11.66 -14.50
CA ARG A 230 1.31 12.24 -13.99
C ARG A 230 1.27 13.76 -14.21
N THR A 231 2.37 14.47 -13.95
CA THR A 231 2.47 15.91 -14.22
C THR A 231 2.35 16.21 -15.71
N SER A 232 3.07 15.48 -16.59
CA SER A 232 3.01 15.71 -18.05
C SER A 232 1.66 15.38 -18.66
N LEU A 233 0.88 14.50 -18.02
CA LEU A 233 -0.48 14.16 -18.43
C LEU A 233 -1.54 15.11 -17.86
N GLY A 234 -1.15 16.15 -17.10
CA GLY A 234 -2.08 17.10 -16.49
C GLY A 234 -2.88 16.54 -15.31
N TRP A 235 -2.50 15.36 -14.79
CA TRP A 235 -3.27 14.64 -13.77
C TRP A 235 -3.04 15.12 -12.33
N ASP A 236 -2.21 16.13 -12.13
CA ASP A 236 -1.95 16.69 -10.80
C ASP A 236 -3.14 17.46 -10.22
N ALA A 237 -4.01 17.99 -11.10
CA ALA A 237 -5.23 18.71 -10.72
C ALA A 237 -6.43 17.79 -10.44
N LEU A 238 -6.34 16.50 -10.78
CA LEU A 238 -7.42 15.54 -10.54
C LEU A 238 -7.64 15.31 -9.04
N ALA A 239 -8.91 15.13 -8.66
CA ALA A 239 -9.34 14.82 -7.31
C ALA A 239 -10.17 13.52 -7.31
N PRO A 240 -9.70 12.44 -6.68
CA PRO A 240 -8.43 12.30 -5.97
C PRO A 240 -7.22 12.23 -6.91
N ARG A 241 -6.09 12.79 -6.47
CA ARG A 241 -4.84 12.79 -7.27
C ARG A 241 -4.34 11.36 -7.51
N PRO A 242 -4.13 10.93 -8.78
CA PRO A 242 -3.72 9.57 -9.09
C PRO A 242 -2.38 9.16 -8.47
N ARG A 243 -2.31 7.90 -8.01
CA ARG A 243 -1.10 7.25 -7.47
C ARG A 243 -0.87 5.90 -8.15
N ILE A 244 0.38 5.40 -8.12
CA ILE A 244 0.70 4.07 -8.65
C ILE A 244 -0.15 2.99 -8.00
N HIS A 245 -0.34 3.06 -6.68
CA HIS A 245 -1.10 2.05 -5.93
C HIS A 245 -2.59 2.04 -6.31
N ASP A 246 -3.10 3.13 -6.89
CA ASP A 246 -4.48 3.21 -7.32
C ASP A 246 -4.76 2.30 -8.54
N LEU A 247 -3.73 1.87 -9.30
CA LEU A 247 -3.87 0.85 -10.34
C LEU A 247 -4.34 -0.49 -9.77
N ARG A 248 -3.83 -0.87 -8.59
CA ARG A 248 -4.29 -2.06 -7.88
C ARG A 248 -5.72 -1.92 -7.40
N HIS A 249 -6.06 -0.74 -6.88
CA HIS A 249 -7.42 -0.46 -6.44
C HIS A 249 -8.40 -0.56 -7.61
N THR A 250 -8.02 0.02 -8.75
CA THR A 250 -8.76 -0.05 -10.02
C THR A 250 -8.95 -1.50 -10.47
N PHE A 251 -7.90 -2.32 -10.45
CA PHE A 251 -8.00 -3.73 -10.81
C PHE A 251 -9.03 -4.47 -9.95
N ALA A 252 -8.99 -4.26 -8.64
CA ALA A 252 -9.89 -4.94 -7.72
C ALA A 252 -11.34 -4.48 -7.88
N CYS A 253 -11.59 -3.17 -7.98
CA CYS A 253 -12.93 -2.62 -8.24
C CYS A 253 -13.52 -3.18 -9.54
N ARG A 254 -12.77 -3.10 -10.65
CA ARG A 254 -13.24 -3.61 -11.94
C ARG A 254 -13.46 -5.11 -11.97
N ARG A 255 -12.69 -5.89 -11.21
CA ARG A 255 -12.90 -7.33 -11.11
C ARG A 255 -14.24 -7.62 -10.43
N LEU A 256 -14.56 -6.88 -9.38
CA LEU A 256 -15.85 -7.00 -8.68
C LEU A 256 -17.00 -6.55 -9.58
N GLU A 257 -16.87 -5.40 -10.25
CA GLU A 257 -17.86 -4.89 -11.22
C GLU A 257 -18.16 -5.96 -12.28
N ARG A 258 -17.13 -6.54 -12.92
CA ARG A 258 -17.31 -7.60 -13.92
C ARG A 258 -17.99 -8.85 -13.38
N TRP A 259 -17.74 -9.23 -12.13
CA TRP A 259 -18.45 -10.37 -11.54
C TRP A 259 -19.92 -10.03 -11.27
N TYR A 260 -20.20 -8.81 -10.81
CA TYR A 260 -21.57 -8.35 -10.64
C TYR A 260 -22.32 -8.31 -11.98
N ASP A 261 -21.72 -7.72 -13.02
CA ASP A 261 -22.32 -7.62 -14.35
C ASP A 261 -22.58 -8.99 -14.98
N ALA A 262 -21.70 -9.97 -14.70
CA ALA A 262 -21.85 -11.34 -15.17
C ALA A 262 -22.82 -12.20 -14.33
N GLY A 263 -23.52 -11.61 -13.35
CA GLY A 263 -24.45 -12.35 -12.47
C GLY A 263 -23.77 -13.35 -11.54
N VAL A 264 -22.46 -13.24 -11.36
CA VAL A 264 -21.66 -14.20 -10.61
C VAL A 264 -21.80 -13.94 -9.11
N GLU A 265 -21.98 -15.01 -8.31
CA GLU A 265 -21.98 -14.90 -6.84
C GLU A 265 -20.64 -14.35 -6.31
N VAL A 266 -20.64 -13.09 -5.88
CA VAL A 266 -19.41 -12.35 -5.52
C VAL A 266 -18.89 -12.76 -4.15
N ALA A 267 -19.77 -12.95 -3.16
CA ALA A 267 -19.39 -13.25 -1.78
C ALA A 267 -18.36 -14.39 -1.62
N PRO A 268 -18.55 -15.59 -2.21
CA PRO A 268 -17.56 -16.67 -2.10
C PRO A 268 -16.25 -16.37 -2.85
N ARG A 269 -16.28 -15.48 -3.86
CA ARG A 269 -15.11 -15.14 -4.69
C ARG A 269 -14.24 -14.04 -4.08
N VAL A 270 -14.75 -13.27 -3.12
CA VAL A 270 -13.98 -12.24 -2.40
C VAL A 270 -12.76 -12.85 -1.71
N ALA A 271 -12.88 -14.06 -1.15
CA ALA A 271 -11.76 -14.77 -0.52
C ALA A 271 -10.66 -15.12 -1.53
N ALA A 272 -11.03 -15.62 -2.71
CA ALA A 272 -10.08 -15.89 -3.79
C ALA A 272 -9.39 -14.61 -4.28
N LEU A 273 -10.14 -13.51 -4.42
CA LEU A 273 -9.57 -12.20 -4.76
C LEU A 273 -8.62 -11.68 -3.67
N ALA A 274 -8.96 -11.87 -2.39
CA ALA A 274 -8.10 -11.51 -1.27
C ALA A 274 -6.76 -12.26 -1.33
N THR A 275 -6.79 -13.56 -1.58
CA THR A 275 -5.60 -14.39 -1.77
C THR A 275 -4.81 -13.93 -2.98
N TYR A 276 -5.45 -13.75 -4.14
CA TYR A 276 -4.82 -13.26 -5.37
C TYR A 276 -4.15 -11.89 -5.20
N LEU A 277 -4.76 -11.00 -4.42
CA LEU A 277 -4.21 -9.69 -4.10
C LEU A 277 -3.16 -9.75 -2.97
N GLY A 278 -3.06 -10.84 -2.21
CA GLY A 278 -2.19 -10.93 -1.04
C GLY A 278 -2.66 -9.98 0.08
N HIS A 279 -3.95 -10.03 0.41
CA HIS A 279 -4.52 -9.41 1.59
C HIS A 279 -4.37 -10.32 2.80
N ALA A 280 -4.02 -9.73 3.94
CA ALA A 280 -3.84 -10.48 5.17
C ALA A 280 -5.16 -10.75 5.89
N LYS A 281 -6.14 -9.87 5.68
CA LYS A 281 -7.51 -10.02 6.15
C LYS A 281 -8.44 -9.86 4.96
N VAL A 282 -9.46 -10.71 4.86
CA VAL A 282 -10.48 -10.61 3.79
C VAL A 282 -11.24 -9.27 3.88
N SER A 283 -11.33 -8.67 5.07
CA SER A 283 -11.86 -7.31 5.28
C SER A 283 -11.18 -6.24 4.40
N ASP A 284 -9.89 -6.42 4.08
CA ASP A 284 -9.15 -5.49 3.21
C ASP A 284 -9.66 -5.56 1.76
N THR A 285 -10.31 -6.67 1.36
CA THR A 285 -10.93 -6.85 0.03
C THR A 285 -12.38 -6.38 0.02
N TYR A 286 -13.15 -6.62 1.08
CA TYR A 286 -14.50 -6.06 1.23
C TYR A 286 -14.51 -4.53 1.11
N TRP A 287 -13.39 -3.89 1.45
CA TRP A 287 -13.22 -2.46 1.26
C TRP A 287 -13.43 -1.96 -0.18
N TYR A 288 -13.19 -2.80 -1.18
CA TYR A 288 -13.42 -2.43 -2.59
C TYR A 288 -14.91 -2.32 -2.95
N LEU A 289 -15.82 -2.97 -2.22
CA LEU A 289 -17.27 -2.89 -2.48
C LEU A 289 -17.83 -1.48 -2.30
N THR A 290 -17.17 -0.65 -1.51
CA THR A 290 -17.50 0.76 -1.30
C THR A 290 -16.46 1.68 -1.97
N GLY A 291 -15.73 1.14 -2.95
CA GLY A 291 -14.64 1.83 -3.64
C GLY A 291 -15.10 2.75 -4.77
N THR A 292 -16.27 2.50 -5.35
CA THR A 292 -16.93 3.30 -6.40
C THR A 292 -18.43 3.44 -6.09
N PRO A 293 -19.09 4.54 -6.54
CA PRO A 293 -20.55 4.65 -6.47
C PRO A 293 -21.27 3.48 -7.13
N GLU A 294 -20.75 2.97 -8.25
CA GLU A 294 -21.30 1.86 -9.01
C GLU A 294 -21.27 0.56 -8.19
N LEU A 295 -20.14 0.25 -7.55
CA LEU A 295 -20.03 -0.92 -6.66
C LEU A 295 -20.90 -0.79 -5.43
N LEU A 296 -21.00 0.42 -4.87
CA LEU A 296 -21.88 0.67 -3.73
C LEU A 296 -23.34 0.45 -4.11
N ALA A 297 -23.77 0.93 -5.28
CA ALA A 297 -25.12 0.72 -5.78
C ALA A 297 -25.41 -0.76 -6.08
N LEU A 298 -24.45 -1.49 -6.64
CA LEU A 298 -24.56 -2.95 -6.85
C LEU A 298 -24.67 -3.71 -5.53
N ALA A 299 -23.88 -3.33 -4.52
CA ALA A 299 -23.94 -3.93 -3.20
C ALA A 299 -25.26 -3.61 -2.48
N ALA A 300 -25.75 -2.36 -2.59
CA ALA A 300 -27.01 -1.91 -2.00
C ALA A 300 -28.21 -2.68 -2.58
N ARG A 301 -28.34 -2.77 -3.92
CA ARG A 301 -29.41 -3.53 -4.58
C ARG A 301 -29.48 -4.98 -4.13
N ARG A 302 -28.32 -5.62 -3.92
CA ARG A 302 -28.26 -7.02 -3.45
C ARG A 302 -28.66 -7.15 -1.98
N PHE A 303 -28.31 -6.16 -1.16
CA PHE A 303 -28.73 -6.11 0.24
C PHE A 303 -30.25 -5.93 0.36
N GLU A 304 -30.83 -5.07 -0.47
CA GLU A 304 -32.29 -4.88 -0.57
C GLU A 304 -32.98 -6.20 -0.96
N ALA A 305 -32.53 -6.86 -2.03
CA ALA A 305 -33.07 -8.15 -2.45
C ALA A 305 -32.92 -9.26 -1.38
N PHE A 306 -31.83 -9.25 -0.61
CA PHE A 306 -31.65 -10.16 0.53
C PHE A 306 -32.64 -9.85 1.67
N GLY A 307 -32.87 -8.57 1.96
CA GLY A 307 -33.83 -8.12 2.96
C GLY A 307 -35.28 -8.50 2.60
N GLU A 308 -35.64 -8.38 1.33
CA GLU A 308 -36.95 -8.77 0.80
C GLU A 308 -37.16 -10.29 0.86
N THR A 309 -36.14 -11.08 0.49
CA THR A 309 -36.22 -12.55 0.56
C THR A 309 -36.18 -13.08 2.00
N ALA A 310 -35.49 -12.42 2.91
CA ALA A 310 -35.48 -12.77 4.34
C ALA A 310 -36.71 -12.27 5.12
N GLY A 311 -37.38 -11.23 4.62
CA GLY A 311 -38.60 -10.66 5.21
C GLY A 311 -39.90 -11.37 4.82
N GLY A 312 -39.92 -12.08 3.68
CA GLY A 312 -41.08 -12.85 3.21
C GLY A 312 -41.23 -14.25 3.81
N ALA A 313 -40.36 -14.65 4.73
CA ALA A 313 -40.38 -15.95 5.41
C ALA A 313 -40.81 -15.87 6.89
N ARG A 314 -41.58 -14.83 7.27
CA ARG A 314 -42.18 -14.67 8.59
C ARG A 314 -43.70 -14.61 8.51
#